data_AF-A0A0A3IS10-F1
#
_entry.id   AF-A0A0A3IS10-F1
#
_cell.length_a   1.000
_cell.length_b   1.000
_cell.length_c   1.000
_cell.angle_alpha   90.00
_cell.angle_beta   90.00
_cell.angle_gamma   90.00
#
_symmetry.space_group_name_H-M   'P 1'
#
loop_
_entity.id
_entity.type
_entity.pdbx_description
1 polymer ?
#
loop_
_entity_poly.entity_id
_entity_poly.type
_entity_poly.pdbx_seq_one_letter_code
_entity_poly.pdbx_strand_id
1 'polypeptide(L)'
;MILNKTSEQQALALSYEKVMQELSGYWKNDQWDPLDCPLYKKGAKIKKQSIKFKDTLNPRIKNELKYYFFKRLTNSEINMVTVWSNSSAINRLQDFILRFYSDIGSILDIPYEKFSIHYKTYLLEHGKSNFTVKGYLQLYNRIYSFFLDWYDQRQETEKDIWDVRKLDIDYNNSSYSYVINFTSIPMPFRNLAKRYIQKRVLIQESLSWGSAIQTMAKLQEFFKYIYKLFIAK
;
A
#
# COMPACT_ATOMS: atom_id res chain seq x y z
N MET A 1 -15.88 -12.23 25.06
CA MET A 1 -14.79 -11.65 24.25
C MET A 1 -15.38 -10.55 23.36
N ILE A 2 -15.71 -9.40 23.96
CA ILE A 2 -16.37 -8.24 23.31
C ILE A 2 -15.46 -7.02 23.55
N LEU A 3 -14.29 -6.99 22.89
CA LEU A 3 -13.33 -5.89 23.02
C LEU A 3 -12.83 -5.31 21.68
N ASN A 4 -13.35 -5.72 20.52
CA ASN A 4 -12.65 -5.44 19.26
C ASN A 4 -13.22 -4.36 18.34
N LYS A 5 -14.53 -4.08 18.28
CA LYS A 5 -15.02 -3.14 17.25
C LYS A 5 -14.77 -1.66 17.60
N THR A 6 -14.93 -1.28 18.86
CA THR A 6 -14.78 0.12 19.30
C THR A 6 -13.31 0.54 19.34
N SER A 7 -12.41 -0.36 19.75
CA SER A 7 -10.96 -0.13 19.77
C SER A 7 -10.37 -0.07 18.36
N GLU A 8 -10.79 -0.94 17.44
CA GLU A 8 -10.41 -0.89 16.03
C GLU A 8 -10.89 0.40 15.35
N GLN A 9 -12.13 0.83 15.61
CA GLN A 9 -12.66 2.09 15.07
C GLN A 9 -11.94 3.33 15.62
N GLN A 10 -11.60 3.33 16.91
CA GLN A 10 -10.82 4.40 17.54
C GLN A 10 -9.39 4.46 16.97
N ALA A 11 -8.74 3.32 16.78
CA ALA A 11 -7.43 3.22 16.16
C ALA A 11 -7.42 3.73 14.71
N LEU A 12 -8.43 3.38 13.92
CA LEU A 12 -8.61 3.89 12.56
C LEU A 12 -8.83 5.41 12.53
N ALA A 13 -9.59 5.95 13.49
CA ALA A 13 -9.80 7.38 13.61
C ALA A 13 -8.49 8.12 13.93
N LEU A 14 -7.70 7.63 14.89
CA LEU A 14 -6.39 8.20 15.25
C LEU A 14 -5.41 8.18 14.07
N SER A 15 -5.36 7.09 13.31
CA SER A 15 -4.47 7.00 12.14
C SER A 15 -4.91 7.92 11.00
N TYR A 16 -6.20 8.20 10.87
CA TYR A 16 -6.71 9.21 9.94
C TYR A 16 -6.48 10.64 10.44
N GLU A 17 -6.56 10.90 11.74
CA GLU A 17 -6.20 12.21 12.31
C GLU A 17 -4.74 12.57 12.02
N LYS A 18 -3.82 11.60 12.08
CA LYS A 18 -2.42 11.79 11.66
C LYS A 18 -2.30 12.22 10.20
N VAL A 19 -3.09 11.61 9.30
CA VAL A 19 -3.14 12.01 7.88
C VAL A 19 -3.51 13.49 7.75
N MET A 20 -4.53 13.93 8.50
CA MET A 20 -5.00 15.30 8.48
C MET A 20 -3.99 16.31 9.04
N GLN A 21 -3.29 15.94 10.12
CA GLN A 21 -2.31 16.80 10.76
C GLN A 21 -1.05 16.98 9.91
N GLU A 22 -0.58 15.92 9.26
CA GLU A 22 0.63 15.99 8.42
C GLU A 22 0.39 16.70 7.08
N LEU A 23 -0.83 16.63 6.52
CA LEU A 23 -1.21 17.36 5.31
C LEU A 23 -1.36 18.87 5.58
N SER A 24 -0.24 19.58 5.51
CA SER A 24 -0.15 21.02 5.74
C SER A 24 0.45 21.78 4.55
N GLY A 25 0.24 23.10 4.52
CA GLY A 25 0.75 23.99 3.47
C GLY A 25 0.33 23.58 2.06
N TYR A 26 1.30 23.48 1.15
CA TYR A 26 1.10 23.04 -0.24
C TYR A 26 0.32 21.72 -0.35
N TRP A 27 0.58 20.75 0.54
CA TRP A 27 -0.02 19.42 0.51
C TRP A 27 -1.49 19.40 0.93
N LYS A 28 -1.98 20.45 1.61
CA LYS A 28 -3.39 20.57 1.97
C LYS A 28 -4.26 20.95 0.77
N ASN A 29 -3.71 21.65 -0.21
CA ASN A 29 -4.44 22.17 -1.37
C ASN A 29 -5.02 21.05 -2.24
N ASP A 30 -6.12 21.34 -2.95
CA ASP A 30 -6.76 20.42 -3.90
C ASP A 30 -6.16 20.49 -5.31
N GLN A 31 -5.24 21.42 -5.54
CA GLN A 31 -4.48 21.51 -6.80
C GLN A 31 -2.99 21.56 -6.51
N TRP A 32 -2.24 20.65 -7.13
CA TRP A 32 -0.81 20.48 -6.95
C TRP A 32 -0.08 20.72 -8.27
N ASP A 33 0.57 21.87 -8.38
CA ASP A 33 1.47 22.19 -9.49
C ASP A 33 2.92 21.76 -9.16
N PRO A 34 3.60 21.01 -10.04
CA PRO A 34 4.98 20.58 -9.81
C PRO A 34 5.97 21.71 -9.55
N LEU A 35 5.74 22.91 -10.10
CA LEU A 35 6.66 24.05 -9.96
C LEU A 35 6.51 24.75 -8.61
N ASP A 36 5.33 24.69 -8.01
CA ASP A 36 5.03 25.29 -6.70
C ASP A 36 5.36 24.33 -5.53
N CYS A 37 5.77 23.10 -5.84
CA CYS A 37 6.10 22.11 -4.83
C CYS A 37 7.34 22.55 -4.02
N PRO A 38 7.30 22.51 -2.67
CA PRO A 38 8.44 22.85 -1.82
C PRO A 38 9.72 22.05 -2.08
N LEU A 39 9.59 20.84 -2.64
CA LEU A 39 10.71 19.94 -2.96
C LEU A 39 11.27 20.16 -4.38
N TYR A 40 10.72 21.11 -5.13
CA TYR A 40 11.16 21.42 -6.49
C TYR A 40 12.60 21.96 -6.49
N LYS A 41 13.45 21.37 -7.33
CA LYS A 41 14.80 21.85 -7.61
C LYS A 41 14.88 22.32 -9.06
N LYS A 42 15.38 23.55 -9.28
CA LYS A 42 15.58 24.11 -10.64
C LYS A 42 16.41 23.13 -11.47
N GLY A 43 15.88 22.69 -12.62
CA GLY A 43 16.50 21.71 -13.52
C GLY A 43 15.80 20.34 -13.57
N ALA A 44 14.80 20.08 -12.71
CA ALA A 44 14.00 18.87 -12.80
C ALA A 44 13.16 18.85 -14.11
N LYS A 45 13.37 17.83 -14.97
CA LYS A 45 12.61 17.61 -16.22
C LYS A 45 11.20 17.08 -15.93
N ILE A 46 10.38 17.86 -15.23
CA ILE A 46 9.01 17.50 -14.90
C ILE A 46 8.08 18.06 -15.98
N LYS A 47 7.21 17.22 -16.54
CA LYS A 47 6.16 17.68 -17.46
C LYS A 47 5.21 18.62 -16.70
N LYS A 48 4.77 19.70 -17.35
CA LYS A 48 3.77 20.63 -16.78
C LYS A 48 2.39 19.98 -16.72
N GLN A 49 2.23 19.07 -15.76
CA GLN A 49 0.99 18.36 -15.45
C GLN A 49 0.69 18.63 -13.99
N SER A 50 -0.46 19.24 -13.69
CA SER A 50 -0.92 19.41 -12.32
C SER A 50 -1.83 18.24 -11.93
N ILE A 51 -1.83 17.91 -10.63
CA ILE A 51 -2.81 16.98 -10.06
C ILE A 51 -3.93 17.84 -9.50
N LYS A 52 -5.17 17.52 -9.89
CA LYS A 52 -6.38 18.16 -9.35
C LYS A 52 -7.20 17.10 -8.62
N PHE A 53 -7.47 17.36 -7.36
CA PHE A 53 -8.34 16.57 -6.53
C PHE A 53 -9.75 17.15 -6.60
N LYS A 54 -10.74 16.31 -6.92
CA LYS A 54 -12.11 16.76 -7.16
C LYS A 54 -12.81 17.14 -5.87
N ASP A 55 -13.44 18.31 -5.85
CA ASP A 55 -14.19 18.79 -4.68
C ASP A 55 -15.41 17.95 -4.35
N THR A 56 -16.01 17.30 -5.35
CA THR A 56 -17.15 16.40 -5.16
C THR A 56 -16.77 15.04 -4.57
N LEU A 57 -15.46 14.72 -4.48
CA LEU A 57 -14.99 13.47 -3.90
C LEU A 57 -15.10 13.53 -2.38
N ASN A 58 -15.43 12.39 -1.76
CA ASN A 58 -15.42 12.27 -0.30
C ASN A 58 -14.10 12.85 0.27
N PRO A 59 -14.16 13.81 1.21
CA PRO A 59 -12.98 14.47 1.76
C PRO A 59 -11.94 13.51 2.33
N ARG A 60 -12.38 12.41 2.95
CA ARG A 60 -11.47 11.39 3.51
C ARG A 60 -10.68 10.68 2.42
N ILE A 61 -11.35 10.17 1.39
CA ILE A 61 -10.66 9.55 0.23
C ILE A 61 -9.73 10.56 -0.44
N LYS A 62 -10.16 11.81 -0.57
CA LYS A 62 -9.35 12.88 -1.14
C LYS A 62 -8.04 13.06 -0.36
N ASN A 63 -8.13 13.10 0.97
CA ASN A 63 -6.97 13.22 1.84
C ASN A 63 -6.10 11.97 1.83
N GLU A 64 -6.69 10.77 1.74
CA GLU A 64 -5.94 9.53 1.53
C GLU A 64 -5.12 9.57 0.23
N LEU A 65 -5.72 9.96 -0.90
CA LEU A 65 -5.00 10.06 -2.17
C LEU A 65 -3.85 11.07 -2.11
N LYS A 66 -4.04 12.22 -1.46
CA LYS A 66 -2.97 13.20 -1.20
C LYS A 66 -1.86 12.60 -0.35
N TYR A 67 -2.24 12.03 0.79
CA TYR A 67 -1.31 11.55 1.80
C TYR A 67 -0.37 10.46 1.27
N TYR A 68 -0.87 9.55 0.44
CA TYR A 68 -0.05 8.54 -0.21
C TYR A 68 1.13 9.15 -0.99
N PHE A 69 0.89 10.19 -1.80
CA PHE A 69 1.98 10.82 -2.56
C PHE A 69 2.87 11.68 -1.67
N PHE A 70 2.27 12.47 -0.78
CA PHE A 70 3.00 13.31 0.17
C PHE A 70 4.01 12.49 0.97
N LYS A 71 3.55 11.45 1.67
CA LYS A 71 4.38 10.66 2.59
C LYS A 71 5.52 9.95 1.86
N ARG A 72 5.22 9.34 0.72
CA ARG A 72 6.22 8.61 -0.08
C ARG A 72 7.23 9.55 -0.72
N LEU A 73 6.82 10.76 -1.09
CA LEU A 73 7.74 11.76 -1.64
C LEU A 73 8.63 12.36 -0.55
N THR A 74 8.10 12.69 0.63
CA THR A 74 8.91 13.21 1.76
C THR A 74 9.90 12.17 2.27
N ASN A 75 9.52 10.89 2.25
CA ASN A 75 10.40 9.78 2.61
C ASN A 75 11.39 9.39 1.49
N SER A 76 11.43 10.12 0.38
CA SER A 76 12.28 9.83 -0.78
C SER A 76 12.07 8.45 -1.42
N GLU A 77 10.91 7.80 -1.19
CA GLU A 77 10.57 6.51 -1.79
C GLU A 77 10.13 6.63 -3.26
N ILE A 78 9.60 7.80 -3.61
CA ILE A 78 9.27 8.17 -4.99
C ILE A 78 9.87 9.54 -5.28
N ASN A 79 10.06 9.83 -6.56
CA ASN A 79 10.50 11.14 -7.01
C ASN A 79 9.32 11.98 -7.51
N MET A 80 9.59 13.28 -7.68
CA MET A 80 8.62 14.24 -8.20
C MET A 80 8.03 13.79 -9.55
N VAL A 81 8.87 13.39 -10.51
CA VAL A 81 8.39 12.97 -11.85
C VAL A 81 7.32 11.88 -11.74
N THR A 82 7.51 10.93 -10.83
CA THR A 82 6.58 9.83 -10.57
C THR A 82 5.23 10.33 -10.07
N VAL A 83 5.20 11.32 -9.19
CA VAL A 83 3.95 11.91 -8.66
C VAL A 83 3.12 12.48 -9.81
N TRP A 84 3.68 13.44 -10.56
CA TRP A 84 2.92 14.17 -11.58
C TRP A 84 2.67 13.36 -12.87
N SER A 85 3.51 12.36 -13.20
CA SER A 85 3.21 11.45 -14.31
C SER A 85 1.94 10.61 -14.08
N ASN A 86 1.54 10.43 -12.82
CA ASN A 86 0.32 9.70 -12.44
C ASN A 86 -0.94 10.57 -12.42
N SER A 87 -0.87 11.86 -12.78
CA SER A 87 -2.01 12.79 -12.80
C SER A 87 -3.23 12.23 -13.56
N SER A 88 -3.01 11.69 -14.76
CA SER A 88 -4.08 11.09 -15.57
C SER A 88 -4.72 9.85 -14.92
N ALA A 89 -3.91 9.03 -14.25
CA ALA A 89 -4.37 7.85 -13.53
C ALA A 89 -5.22 8.22 -12.31
N ILE A 90 -4.80 9.25 -11.57
CA ILE A 90 -5.53 9.78 -10.42
C ILE A 90 -6.85 10.41 -10.85
N ASN A 91 -6.88 11.18 -11.94
CA ASN A 91 -8.13 11.74 -12.45
C ASN A 91 -9.14 10.64 -12.80
N ARG A 92 -8.70 9.58 -13.48
CA ARG A 92 -9.58 8.44 -13.82
C ARG A 92 -10.01 7.61 -12.62
N LEU A 93 -9.15 7.47 -11.62
CA LEU A 93 -9.50 6.81 -10.37
C LEU A 93 -10.59 7.59 -9.61
N GLN A 94 -10.46 8.92 -9.54
CA GLN A 94 -11.46 9.78 -8.92
C GLN A 94 -12.80 9.73 -9.68
N ASP A 95 -12.77 9.80 -11.02
CA ASP A 95 -13.97 9.65 -11.86
C ASP A 95 -14.70 8.34 -11.58
N PHE A 96 -13.95 7.25 -11.47
CA PHE A 96 -14.48 5.93 -11.21
C PHE A 96 -15.11 5.82 -9.81
N ILE A 97 -14.41 6.29 -8.77
CA ILE A 97 -14.92 6.28 -7.40
C ILE A 97 -16.20 7.11 -7.31
N LEU A 98 -16.20 8.33 -7.87
CA LEU A 98 -17.38 9.20 -7.86
C LEU A 98 -18.60 8.56 -8.54
N ARG A 99 -18.37 7.82 -9.63
CA ARG A 99 -19.46 7.23 -10.41
C ARG A 99 -20.06 5.98 -9.79
N PHE A 100 -19.24 5.14 -9.17
CA PHE A 100 -19.66 3.80 -8.73
C PHE A 100 -19.62 3.59 -7.22
N TYR A 101 -18.97 4.49 -6.47
CA TYR A 101 -18.68 4.35 -5.05
C TYR A 101 -18.68 5.71 -4.33
N SER A 102 -19.67 6.56 -4.60
CA SER A 102 -19.77 7.91 -4.01
C SER A 102 -19.87 7.90 -2.49
N ASP A 103 -20.44 6.84 -1.92
CA ASP A 103 -20.88 6.81 -0.53
C ASP A 103 -19.86 6.16 0.42
N ILE A 104 -18.70 5.73 -0.09
CA ILE A 104 -17.67 5.10 0.75
C ILE A 104 -16.91 6.15 1.56
N GLY A 105 -16.46 5.76 2.76
CA GLY A 105 -15.70 6.61 3.66
C GLY A 105 -14.18 6.56 3.42
N SER A 106 -13.65 5.43 2.95
CA SER A 106 -12.22 5.20 2.72
C SER A 106 -12.00 4.36 1.47
N ILE A 107 -10.80 4.47 0.88
CA ILE A 107 -10.39 3.62 -0.24
C ILE A 107 -10.37 2.12 0.11
N LEU A 108 -10.30 1.78 1.40
CA LEU A 108 -10.31 0.40 1.87
C LEU A 108 -11.71 -0.22 1.99
N ASP A 109 -12.77 0.61 1.94
CA ASP A 109 -14.15 0.13 2.15
C ASP A 109 -14.64 -0.76 0.99
N ILE A 110 -13.98 -0.71 -0.16
CA ILE A 110 -14.29 -1.57 -1.29
C ILE A 110 -13.38 -2.81 -1.23
N PRO A 111 -13.95 -4.03 -1.25
CA PRO A 111 -13.17 -5.24 -1.40
C PRO A 111 -12.27 -5.17 -2.64
N TYR A 112 -10.97 -5.45 -2.45
CA TYR A 112 -9.95 -5.27 -3.48
C TYR A 112 -10.26 -6.03 -4.78
N GLU A 113 -10.73 -7.27 -4.68
CA GLU A 113 -11.06 -8.12 -5.83
C GLU A 113 -12.17 -7.49 -6.67
N LYS A 114 -13.22 -7.00 -6.01
CA LYS A 114 -14.35 -6.33 -6.67
C LYS A 114 -13.91 -5.03 -7.32
N PHE A 115 -13.12 -4.21 -6.61
CA PHE A 115 -12.60 -2.96 -7.14
C PHE A 115 -11.77 -3.19 -8.41
N SER A 116 -10.81 -4.10 -8.34
CA SER A 116 -9.84 -4.34 -9.41
C SER A 116 -10.52 -4.78 -10.71
N ILE A 117 -11.52 -5.66 -10.63
CA ILE A 117 -12.30 -6.12 -11.77
C ILE A 117 -13.11 -4.96 -12.35
N HIS A 118 -13.88 -4.25 -11.52
CA HIS A 118 -14.74 -3.16 -11.98
C HIS A 118 -13.94 -2.01 -12.59
N TYR A 119 -12.82 -1.64 -11.96
CA TYR A 119 -11.98 -0.56 -12.45
C TYR A 119 -11.28 -0.92 -13.75
N LYS A 120 -10.81 -2.18 -13.88
CA LYS A 120 -10.26 -2.68 -15.14
C LYS A 120 -11.27 -2.57 -16.28
N THR A 121 -12.51 -3.05 -16.06
CA THR A 121 -13.59 -2.98 -17.05
C THR A 121 -13.89 -1.53 -17.43
N TYR A 122 -14.07 -0.65 -16.44
CA TYR A 122 -14.28 0.77 -16.65
C TYR A 122 -13.19 1.39 -17.54
N LEU A 123 -11.91 1.12 -17.27
CA LEU A 123 -10.82 1.70 -18.04
C LEU A 123 -10.80 1.20 -19.49
N LEU A 124 -11.10 -0.08 -19.72
CA LEU A 124 -11.21 -0.66 -21.07
C LEU A 124 -12.36 -0.02 -21.86
N GLU A 125 -13.53 0.15 -21.24
CA GLU A 125 -14.68 0.83 -21.84
C GLU A 125 -14.39 2.29 -22.20
N HIS A 126 -13.50 2.95 -21.44
CA HIS A 126 -13.04 4.31 -21.72
C HIS A 126 -11.84 4.36 -22.69
N GLY A 127 -11.63 3.29 -23.48
CA GLY A 127 -10.66 3.24 -24.57
C GLY A 127 -9.20 3.20 -24.13
N LYS A 128 -8.90 2.80 -22.89
CA LYS A 128 -7.51 2.69 -22.43
C LYS A 128 -6.87 1.40 -22.95
N SER A 129 -5.66 1.53 -23.46
CA SER A 129 -4.86 0.36 -23.88
C SER A 129 -4.55 -0.55 -22.69
N ASN A 130 -4.41 -1.84 -22.93
CA ASN A 130 -4.07 -2.84 -21.90
C ASN A 130 -2.83 -2.43 -21.06
N PHE A 131 -1.82 -1.83 -21.69
CA PHE A 131 -0.64 -1.33 -20.99
C PHE A 131 -0.98 -0.20 -20.00
N THR A 132 -1.81 0.76 -20.42
CA THR A 132 -2.26 1.87 -19.57
C THR A 132 -3.13 1.35 -18.42
N VAL A 133 -4.05 0.44 -18.71
CA VAL A 133 -4.90 -0.22 -17.71
C VAL A 133 -4.05 -0.90 -16.64
N LYS A 134 -3.02 -1.65 -17.05
CA LYS A 134 -2.07 -2.29 -16.13
C LYS A 134 -1.39 -1.27 -15.22
N GLY A 135 -0.91 -0.16 -15.77
CA GLY A 135 -0.26 0.91 -14.98
C GLY A 135 -1.22 1.56 -13.96
N TYR A 136 -2.48 1.80 -14.35
CA TYR A 136 -3.48 2.41 -13.48
C TYR A 136 -3.91 1.47 -12.35
N LEU A 137 -4.10 0.18 -12.66
CA LEU A 137 -4.35 -0.85 -11.64
C LEU A 137 -3.17 -0.97 -10.67
N GLN A 138 -1.93 -0.95 -11.17
CA GLN A 138 -0.75 -0.98 -10.31
C GLN A 138 -0.66 0.22 -9.37
N LEU A 139 -1.05 1.42 -9.83
CA LEU A 139 -1.13 2.59 -8.97
C LEU A 139 -2.18 2.40 -7.87
N TYR A 140 -3.39 1.98 -8.24
CA TYR A 140 -4.45 1.69 -7.27
C TYR A 140 -4.00 0.65 -6.25
N ASN A 141 -3.39 -0.45 -6.69
CA ASN A 141 -2.91 -1.51 -5.80
C ASN A 141 -1.88 -0.98 -4.80
N ARG A 142 -0.95 -0.12 -5.24
CA ARG A 142 0.03 0.50 -4.35
C ARG A 142 -0.63 1.42 -3.31
N ILE A 143 -1.62 2.20 -3.72
CA ILE A 143 -2.39 3.06 -2.81
C ILE A 143 -3.15 2.21 -1.80
N TYR A 144 -3.87 1.18 -2.26
CA TYR A 144 -4.64 0.27 -1.42
C TYR A 144 -3.75 -0.45 -0.40
N SER A 145 -2.63 -1.04 -0.86
CA SER A 145 -1.68 -1.70 0.03
C SER A 145 -1.03 -0.74 1.03
N PHE A 146 -0.73 0.50 0.62
CA PHE A 146 -0.21 1.52 1.53
C PHE A 146 -1.21 1.80 2.66
N PHE A 147 -2.50 2.00 2.35
CA PHE A 147 -3.49 2.28 3.39
C PHE A 147 -3.83 1.05 4.23
N LEU A 148 -3.82 -0.14 3.64
CA LEU A 148 -3.99 -1.38 4.38
C LEU A 148 -2.94 -1.51 5.48
N ASP A 149 -1.68 -1.22 5.14
CA ASP A 149 -0.57 -1.28 6.09
C ASP A 149 -0.49 -0.04 7.02
N TRP A 150 -0.85 1.16 6.53
CA TRP A 150 -0.89 2.39 7.33
C TRP A 150 -1.91 2.32 8.46
N TYR A 151 -3.07 1.73 8.19
CA TYR A 151 -4.15 1.61 9.16
C TYR A 151 -4.02 0.36 10.05
N ASP A 152 -3.20 -0.63 9.67
CA ASP A 152 -2.96 -1.83 10.48
C ASP A 152 -2.07 -1.51 11.70
N GLN A 153 -2.69 -1.47 12.88
CA GLN A 153 -2.01 -1.17 14.15
C GLN A 153 -1.35 -2.38 14.81
N ARG A 154 -1.49 -3.59 14.25
CA ARG A 154 -0.86 -4.79 14.81
C ARG A 154 0.66 -4.64 14.78
N GLN A 155 1.34 -5.26 15.74
CA GLN A 155 2.80 -5.33 15.68
C GLN A 155 3.23 -6.01 14.39
N GLU A 156 4.37 -5.62 13.83
CA GLU A 156 4.80 -6.13 12.52
C GLU A 156 4.87 -7.66 12.51
N THR A 157 5.31 -8.29 13.61
CA THR A 157 5.38 -9.76 13.75
C THR A 157 4.03 -10.47 13.83
N GLU A 158 2.95 -9.75 14.16
CA GLU A 158 1.59 -10.29 14.18
C GLU A 158 0.96 -10.33 12.78
N LYS A 159 1.44 -9.49 11.86
CA LYS A 159 0.97 -9.43 10.47
C LYS A 159 1.39 -10.65 9.66
N ASP A 160 0.73 -10.86 8.52
CA ASP A 160 1.11 -11.91 7.56
C ASP A 160 2.08 -11.42 6.49
N ILE A 161 2.41 -10.14 6.49
CA ILE A 161 3.42 -9.51 5.65
C ILE A 161 4.26 -8.66 6.57
N TRP A 162 5.56 -8.93 6.63
CA TRP A 162 6.50 -8.21 7.47
C TRP A 162 7.42 -7.36 6.61
N ASP A 163 7.56 -6.09 6.96
CA ASP A 163 8.50 -5.14 6.38
C ASP A 163 9.68 -4.91 7.33
N VAL A 164 10.89 -5.24 6.87
CA VAL A 164 12.11 -5.09 7.68
C VAL A 164 12.37 -3.66 8.11
N ARG A 165 11.89 -2.67 7.37
CA ARG A 165 12.07 -1.24 7.69
C ARG A 165 11.28 -0.83 8.93
N LYS A 166 10.34 -1.68 9.37
CA LYS A 166 9.53 -1.54 10.58
C LYS A 166 9.94 -2.51 11.68
N LEU A 167 10.91 -3.38 11.39
CA LEU A 167 11.55 -4.22 12.37
C LEU A 167 12.82 -3.50 12.82
N ASP A 168 13.04 -3.40 14.12
CA ASP A 168 14.20 -2.72 14.70
C ASP A 168 15.46 -3.61 14.57
N ILE A 169 15.84 -3.94 13.33
CA ILE A 169 16.97 -4.83 12.99
C ILE A 169 17.79 -4.26 11.83
N ASP A 170 19.04 -4.67 11.76
CA ASP A 170 19.91 -4.34 10.62
C ASP A 170 19.51 -5.11 9.35
N TYR A 171 19.51 -4.40 8.23
CA TYR A 171 19.25 -4.98 6.92
C TYR A 171 19.99 -4.25 5.80
N ASN A 172 20.12 -4.93 4.66
CA ASN A 172 20.78 -4.38 3.49
C ASN A 172 19.88 -3.38 2.76
N ASN A 173 20.17 -2.09 2.92
CA ASN A 173 19.49 -0.97 2.24
C ASN A 173 19.70 -0.91 0.71
N SER A 174 20.65 -1.69 0.17
CA SER A 174 20.89 -1.78 -1.27
C SER A 174 20.04 -2.86 -1.95
N SER A 175 19.35 -3.71 -1.18
CA SER A 175 18.48 -4.76 -1.69
C SER A 175 17.06 -4.25 -1.91
N TYR A 176 16.37 -4.74 -2.95
CA TYR A 176 14.95 -4.42 -3.15
C TYR A 176 13.99 -5.30 -2.32
N SER A 177 14.51 -6.31 -1.61
CA SER A 177 13.70 -7.29 -0.88
C SER A 177 13.53 -6.88 0.58
N TYR A 178 12.61 -5.96 0.84
CA TYR A 178 12.31 -5.47 2.19
C TYR A 178 11.21 -6.27 2.91
N VAL A 179 10.54 -7.18 2.21
CA VAL A 179 9.31 -7.80 2.69
C VAL A 179 9.39 -9.32 2.71
N ILE A 180 8.90 -9.93 3.79
CA ILE A 180 8.58 -11.36 3.88
C ILE A 180 7.05 -11.52 3.88
N ASN A 181 6.54 -12.34 2.97
CA ASN A 181 5.11 -12.58 2.80
C ASN A 181 4.74 -14.03 3.17
N PHE A 182 3.91 -14.18 4.21
CA PHE A 182 3.43 -15.47 4.71
C PHE A 182 2.08 -15.89 4.10
N THR A 183 1.40 -15.05 3.32
CA THR A 183 0.06 -15.36 2.77
C THR A 183 0.07 -16.53 1.79
N SER A 184 1.22 -16.77 1.13
CA SER A 184 1.43 -17.91 0.23
C SER A 184 1.61 -19.26 0.95
N ILE A 185 1.74 -19.25 2.28
CA ILE A 185 1.79 -20.46 3.09
C ILE A 185 0.36 -20.89 3.40
N PRO A 186 0.03 -22.18 3.22
CA PRO A 186 -1.26 -22.72 3.62
C PRO A 186 -1.58 -22.44 5.09
N MET A 187 -2.84 -22.11 5.37
CA MET A 187 -3.31 -21.63 6.68
C MET A 187 -2.84 -22.49 7.88
N PRO A 188 -2.84 -23.84 7.83
CA PRO A 188 -2.41 -24.67 8.96
C PRO A 188 -0.95 -24.45 9.37
N PHE A 189 -0.09 -24.04 8.44
CA PHE A 189 1.35 -23.93 8.65
C PHE A 189 1.84 -22.49 8.80
N ARG A 190 0.99 -21.49 8.53
CA ARG A 190 1.38 -20.08 8.49
C ARG A 190 1.96 -19.60 9.83
N ASN A 191 1.27 -19.89 10.93
CA ASN A 191 1.75 -19.52 12.26
C ASN A 191 3.04 -20.24 12.64
N LEU A 192 3.21 -21.49 12.23
CA LEU A 192 4.46 -22.23 12.44
C LEU A 192 5.63 -21.56 11.72
N ALA A 193 5.44 -21.18 10.45
CA ALA A 193 6.46 -20.49 9.67
C ALA A 193 6.80 -19.11 10.24
N LYS A 194 5.79 -18.33 10.66
CA LYS A 194 5.99 -17.04 11.34
C LYS A 194 6.85 -17.21 12.59
N ARG A 195 6.50 -18.15 13.48
CA ARG A 195 7.29 -18.42 14.71
C ARG A 195 8.72 -18.85 14.40
N TYR A 196 8.92 -19.66 13.35
CA TYR A 196 10.25 -20.07 12.92
C TYR A 196 11.10 -18.88 12.46
N ILE A 197 10.57 -18.03 11.56
CA ILE A 197 11.27 -16.83 11.09
C ILE A 197 11.52 -15.85 12.24
N GLN A 198 10.52 -15.61 13.09
CA GLN A 198 10.65 -14.75 14.27
C GLN A 198 11.82 -15.20 15.15
N LYS A 199 11.85 -16.50 15.49
CA LYS A 199 12.88 -17.05 16.37
C LYS A 199 14.26 -16.92 15.76
N ARG A 200 14.41 -17.22 14.47
CA ARG A 200 15.72 -17.24 13.81
C ARG A 200 16.27 -15.86 13.48
N VAL A 201 15.40 -14.90 13.16
CA VAL A 201 15.79 -13.55 12.72
C VAL A 201 15.82 -12.57 13.89
N LEU A 202 14.79 -12.54 14.74
CA LEU A 202 14.62 -11.51 15.77
C LEU A 202 15.10 -11.92 17.16
N ILE A 203 14.99 -13.21 17.50
CA ILE A 203 15.30 -13.67 18.87
C ILE A 203 16.72 -14.22 18.96
N GLN A 204 17.11 -15.04 17.98
CA GLN A 204 18.42 -15.70 17.96
C GLN A 204 19.44 -14.98 17.06
N GLU A 205 18.97 -14.07 16.20
CA GLU A 205 19.80 -13.35 15.21
C GLU A 205 20.70 -14.26 14.35
N SER A 206 20.30 -15.53 14.23
CA SER A 206 21.03 -16.59 13.53
C SER A 206 20.85 -16.55 12.01
N LEU A 207 19.92 -15.74 11.51
CA LEU A 207 19.64 -15.55 10.09
C LEU A 207 19.56 -14.05 9.79
N SER A 208 20.33 -13.61 8.81
CA SER A 208 20.13 -12.29 8.21
C SER A 208 18.76 -12.20 7.53
N TRP A 209 18.26 -10.97 7.35
CA TRP A 209 17.01 -10.74 6.62
C TRP A 209 17.03 -11.32 5.20
N GLY A 210 18.15 -11.16 4.47
CA GLY A 210 18.31 -11.72 3.13
C GLY A 210 18.23 -13.25 3.12
N SER A 211 18.85 -13.90 4.12
CA SER A 211 18.76 -15.35 4.30
C SER A 211 17.33 -15.78 4.63
N ALA A 212 16.63 -15.03 5.47
CA ALA A 212 15.25 -15.30 5.85
C ALA A 212 14.28 -15.27 4.65
N ILE A 213 14.47 -14.35 3.71
CA ILE A 213 13.70 -14.30 2.46
C ILE A 213 13.92 -15.56 1.63
N GLN A 214 15.17 -16.00 1.46
CA GLN A 214 15.48 -17.23 0.73
C GLN A 214 14.89 -18.46 1.43
N THR A 215 14.99 -18.52 2.76
CA THR A 215 14.37 -19.57 3.56
C THR A 215 12.84 -19.55 3.41
N MET A 216 12.22 -18.38 3.38
CA MET A 216 10.78 -18.23 3.18
C MET A 216 10.35 -18.83 1.84
N ALA A 217 11.04 -18.52 0.74
CA ALA A 217 10.72 -19.09 -0.57
C ALA A 217 10.71 -20.63 -0.53
N LYS A 218 11.68 -21.25 0.16
CA LYS A 218 11.75 -22.71 0.34
C LYS A 218 10.63 -23.25 1.22
N LEU A 219 10.32 -22.58 2.33
CA LEU A 219 9.24 -22.96 3.24
C LEU A 219 7.87 -22.91 2.56
N GLN A 220 7.63 -21.91 1.70
CA GLN A 220 6.38 -21.80 0.93
C GLN A 220 6.15 -23.04 0.07
N GLU A 221 7.15 -23.45 -0.72
CA GLU A 221 7.03 -24.63 -1.60
C GLU A 221 6.90 -25.92 -0.79
N PHE A 222 7.68 -26.07 0.29
CA PHE A 222 7.58 -27.22 1.18
C PHE A 222 6.17 -27.37 1.80
N PHE A 223 5.62 -26.30 2.40
CA PHE A 223 4.31 -26.38 3.03
C PHE A 223 3.18 -26.53 2.01
N LYS A 224 3.29 -25.96 0.81
CA LYS A 224 2.33 -26.22 -0.28
C LYS A 224 2.32 -27.70 -0.66
N TYR A 225 3.49 -28.33 -0.74
CA TYR A 225 3.61 -29.76 -1.02
C TYR A 225 2.95 -30.62 0.07
N ILE A 226 3.28 -30.38 1.34
CA ILE A 226 2.66 -31.10 2.47
C ILE A 226 1.14 -30.92 2.50
N TYR A 227 0.66 -29.70 2.29
CA TYR A 227 -0.78 -29.41 2.26
C TYR A 227 -1.51 -30.21 1.17
N LYS A 228 -0.94 -30.27 -0.04
CA LYS A 228 -1.51 -31.04 -1.15
C LYS A 228 -1.55 -32.55 -0.87
N LEU A 229 -0.53 -33.08 -0.19
CA LEU A 229 -0.44 -34.52 0.06
C LEU A 229 -1.40 -35.01 1.15
N PHE A 230 -1.56 -34.23 2.21
CA PHE A 230 -2.17 -34.73 3.46
C PHE A 230 -3.45 -33.99 3.88
N ILE A 231 -3.75 -32.82 3.30
CA ILE A 231 -4.85 -31.96 3.78
C ILE A 231 -5.87 -31.63 2.69
N ALA A 232 -5.45 -31.52 1.43
CA ALA A 232 -6.34 -31.22 0.31
C ALA A 232 -7.12 -32.44 -0.26
N LYS A 233 -7.04 -33.59 0.41
CA LYS A 233 -7.86 -34.78 0.14
C LYS A 233 -9.10 -34.76 1.02
#